data_AF-A0A2N1NLY6-F1
#
_entry.id   AF-A0A2N1NLY6-F1
#
_cell.length_a   1.000
_cell.length_b   1.000
_cell.length_c   1.000
_cell.angle_alpha   90.00
_cell.angle_beta   90.00
_cell.angle_gamma   90.00
#
_symmetry.space_group_name_H-M   'P 1'
#
loop_
_entity.id
_entity.type
_entity.pdbx_description
1 polymer ?
#
loop_
_entity_poly.entity_id
_entity_poly.type
_entity_poly.pdbx_seq_one_letter_code
_entity_poly.pdbx_strand_id
1 'polypeptide(L)'
;MTTYLNWLPSLSIGAYFGSAGENSKPQSPVTPIQTTQSENNKMFGFWNEIFGKAPKIEKYSPENIRRLSDLLRKQSKNGSDDSIVDVLKEMTQVLVWGDQHKPVILEYFFENNIHDIILTLLKQTKSLHITKQILQTMNILFENIHDLTSLYFLLSNNYVNEIICHEFDFSNDEILAYYIIFLRTLSLKLDSNTLFFFFNERHDDFPLYSEAIKFFKSDESMIRASVRTVTLNIFAVNDAQMQEFVLDRNASPYFSNLVNFISDFSRILDEISDKPDYYKRYQTFNYYLVEHCDNFYYINDIINLENERMNQELTSHLMDLLLKPIYADSLVKRELLPYKQTRQFICKSINVIQEEESL
;
A
#
# COMPACT_ATOMS: atom_id res chain seq x y z
N MET A 1 5.11 -16.60 -14.59
CA MET A 1 6.40 -16.42 -15.28
C MET A 1 6.81 -14.98 -15.08
N THR A 2 7.92 -14.81 -14.38
CA THR A 2 8.42 -13.63 -13.64
C THR A 2 8.92 -12.50 -14.53
N THR A 3 8.32 -11.31 -14.42
CA THR A 3 8.95 -9.99 -14.60
C THR A 3 7.89 -8.92 -14.36
N TYR A 4 7.76 -8.33 -13.16
CA TYR A 4 7.19 -6.98 -12.87
C TYR A 4 7.36 -6.59 -11.39
N LEU A 5 8.52 -6.87 -10.77
CA LEU A 5 8.81 -6.53 -9.37
C LEU A 5 10.15 -5.79 -9.17
N ASN A 6 10.63 -5.04 -10.17
CA ASN A 6 11.98 -4.44 -10.14
C ASN A 6 12.06 -2.92 -9.99
N TRP A 7 11.03 -2.24 -9.49
CA TRP A 7 11.15 -0.82 -9.13
C TRP A 7 10.60 -0.50 -7.73
N LEU A 8 11.32 -0.99 -6.72
CA LEU A 8 11.45 -0.37 -5.40
C LEU A 8 12.92 -0.56 -4.94
N PRO A 9 13.53 0.41 -4.22
CA PRO A 9 14.84 0.21 -3.61
C PRO A 9 14.72 -0.84 -2.50
N SER A 10 15.02 -2.10 -2.80
CA SER A 10 15.21 -3.13 -1.78
C SER A 10 16.56 -2.91 -1.12
N LEU A 11 16.56 -2.50 0.14
CA LEU A 11 17.64 -2.78 1.08
C LEU A 11 17.77 -4.30 1.21
N SER A 12 18.56 -4.92 0.35
CA SER A 12 19.07 -6.28 0.55
C SER A 12 20.38 -6.44 -0.22
N ILE A 13 21.46 -6.42 0.54
CA ILE A 13 22.86 -6.60 0.13
C ILE A 13 23.07 -8.04 -0.36
N GLY A 14 23.38 -8.21 -1.65
CA GLY A 14 23.75 -9.52 -2.20
C GLY A 14 24.09 -9.56 -3.69
N ALA A 15 25.07 -8.78 -4.16
CA ALA A 15 25.76 -9.07 -5.43
C ALA A 15 27.08 -8.27 -5.55
N TYR A 16 28.14 -8.73 -4.86
CA TYR A 16 29.51 -8.53 -5.32
C TYR A 16 30.09 -9.90 -5.68
N PHE A 17 30.82 -9.94 -6.81
CA PHE A 17 31.55 -11.06 -7.45
C PHE A 17 30.79 -11.88 -8.51
N GLY A 18 30.84 -11.39 -9.77
CA GLY A 18 31.91 -11.75 -10.71
C GLY A 18 31.99 -13.19 -11.22
N SER A 19 31.68 -13.37 -12.50
CA SER A 19 31.73 -14.54 -13.38
C SER A 19 33.09 -15.27 -13.54
N ALA A 20 33.07 -16.62 -13.65
CA ALA A 20 33.92 -17.44 -14.54
C ALA A 20 33.34 -18.88 -14.67
N GLY A 21 33.44 -19.49 -15.86
CA GLY A 21 32.71 -20.69 -16.26
C GLY A 21 33.39 -22.07 -16.11
N GLU A 22 32.64 -23.06 -16.62
CA GLU A 22 32.95 -24.44 -17.05
C GLU A 22 33.27 -25.59 -16.05
N ASN A 23 32.30 -26.53 -16.03
CA ASN A 23 32.37 -28.00 -16.10
C ASN A 23 32.98 -28.91 -14.99
N SER A 24 32.13 -29.91 -14.63
CA SER A 24 32.37 -31.29 -14.19
C SER A 24 32.19 -31.68 -12.69
N LYS A 25 31.31 -32.67 -12.47
CA LYS A 25 30.92 -33.42 -11.24
C LYS A 25 31.91 -34.57 -10.92
N PRO A 26 31.74 -35.39 -9.85
CA PRO A 26 31.15 -35.20 -8.50
C PRO A 26 32.00 -35.82 -7.34
N GLN A 27 31.74 -35.46 -6.07
CA GLN A 27 31.70 -36.40 -4.91
C GLN A 27 31.38 -35.67 -3.58
N SER A 28 30.49 -36.27 -2.78
CA SER A 28 30.03 -35.84 -1.44
C SER A 28 30.93 -36.42 -0.31
N PRO A 29 31.01 -35.82 0.91
CA PRO A 29 29.91 -35.91 1.88
C PRO A 29 29.56 -34.59 2.62
N VAL A 30 28.31 -34.59 3.09
CA VAL A 30 27.53 -33.58 3.81
C VAL A 30 28.26 -32.84 4.94
N THR A 31 28.08 -31.51 5.02
CA THR A 31 28.24 -30.69 6.24
C THR A 31 27.12 -29.61 6.26
N PRO A 32 26.57 -29.21 7.42
CA PRO A 32 25.26 -28.56 7.50
C PRO A 32 25.26 -27.14 6.93
N ILE A 33 24.14 -26.82 6.30
CA ILE A 33 23.71 -25.50 5.82
C ILE A 33 23.87 -24.46 6.96
N GLN A 34 24.80 -23.52 6.80
CA GLN A 34 24.85 -22.27 7.56
C GLN A 34 24.15 -21.16 6.79
N THR A 35 22.82 -21.14 6.82
CA THR A 35 22.03 -19.96 6.40
C THR A 35 20.93 -19.73 7.41
N THR A 36 21.18 -18.81 8.35
CA THR A 36 20.17 -18.08 9.15
C THR A 36 20.78 -16.95 10.00
N GLN A 37 22.10 -16.91 10.24
CA GLN A 37 22.70 -15.88 11.11
C GLN A 37 23.05 -14.54 10.42
N SER A 38 23.22 -14.54 9.09
CA SER A 38 23.69 -13.37 8.32
C SER A 38 22.61 -12.28 8.16
N GLU A 39 21.35 -12.67 7.92
CA GLU A 39 20.23 -11.75 7.74
C GLU A 39 19.77 -11.15 9.07
N ASN A 40 19.75 -11.97 10.14
CA ASN A 40 19.50 -11.49 11.50
C ASN A 40 20.50 -10.39 11.90
N ASN A 41 21.79 -10.53 11.57
CA ASN A 41 22.79 -9.52 11.91
C ASN A 41 22.64 -8.19 11.14
N LYS A 42 22.13 -8.21 9.90
CA LYS A 42 21.82 -6.98 9.14
C LYS A 42 20.58 -6.29 9.69
N MET A 43 19.55 -7.07 10.02
CA MET A 43 18.34 -6.60 10.69
C MET A 43 18.69 -5.98 12.06
N PHE A 44 19.49 -6.65 12.89
CA PHE A 44 20.00 -6.09 14.16
C PHE A 44 20.89 -4.85 13.96
N GLY A 45 21.61 -4.72 12.85
CA GLY A 45 22.36 -3.52 12.49
C GLY A 45 21.45 -2.32 12.26
N PHE A 46 20.40 -2.50 11.44
CA PHE A 46 19.34 -1.51 11.22
C PHE A 46 18.58 -1.16 12.52
N TRP A 47 18.23 -2.15 13.34
CA TRP A 47 17.58 -1.90 14.64
C TRP A 47 18.50 -1.19 15.63
N ASN A 48 19.82 -1.45 15.63
CA ASN A 48 20.76 -0.71 16.45
C ASN A 48 20.97 0.73 15.97
N GLU A 49 20.83 0.98 14.66
CA GLU A 49 20.94 2.30 14.04
C GLU A 49 19.69 3.15 14.29
N ILE A 50 18.50 2.54 14.31
CA ILE A 50 17.24 3.24 14.64
C ILE A 50 16.96 3.31 16.15
N PHE A 51 17.36 2.31 16.95
CA PHE A 51 16.91 2.14 18.35
C PHE A 51 18.03 1.98 19.39
N GLY A 52 19.31 2.06 18.99
CA GLY A 52 20.46 1.98 19.89
C GLY A 52 20.79 0.56 20.42
N LYS A 53 21.92 0.44 21.13
CA LYS A 53 22.53 -0.84 21.56
C LYS A 53 21.63 -1.67 22.51
N ALA A 54 21.73 -3.01 22.38
CA ALA A 54 21.02 -4.04 23.16
C ALA A 54 21.05 -3.84 24.71
N PRO A 55 19.89 -3.79 25.42
CA PRO A 55 19.87 -3.46 26.85
C PRO A 55 19.60 -4.63 27.82
N LYS A 56 19.86 -4.35 29.10
CA LYS A 56 19.70 -5.18 30.31
C LYS A 56 18.33 -5.86 30.39
N ILE A 57 18.29 -7.07 30.95
CA ILE A 57 17.14 -8.00 31.06
C ILE A 57 15.82 -7.35 31.54
N GLU A 58 15.89 -6.25 32.31
CA GLU A 58 14.72 -5.48 32.77
C GLU A 58 13.93 -4.79 31.64
N LYS A 59 14.55 -4.53 30.47
CA LYS A 59 13.90 -3.83 29.35
C LYS A 59 12.78 -4.64 28.70
N TYR A 60 12.95 -5.97 28.59
CA TYR A 60 12.00 -6.84 27.91
C TYR A 60 11.09 -7.56 28.91
N SER A 61 10.25 -6.77 29.57
CA SER A 61 9.37 -7.20 30.65
C SER A 61 8.00 -6.52 30.56
N PRO A 62 6.93 -7.19 31.03
CA PRO A 62 5.62 -6.54 31.22
C PRO A 62 5.70 -5.30 32.12
N GLU A 63 6.57 -5.32 33.13
CA GLU A 63 6.83 -4.17 34.00
C GLU A 63 7.37 -2.96 33.23
N ASN A 64 8.22 -3.18 32.22
CA ASN A 64 8.68 -2.10 31.36
C ASN A 64 7.56 -1.55 30.47
N ILE A 65 6.70 -2.41 29.92
CA ILE A 65 5.52 -1.96 29.16
C ILE A 65 4.59 -1.12 30.04
N ARG A 66 4.36 -1.53 31.30
CA ARG A 66 3.62 -0.74 32.28
C ARG A 66 4.26 0.64 32.48
N ARG A 67 5.56 0.67 32.79
CA ARG A 67 6.33 1.91 32.98
C ARG A 67 6.23 2.83 31.76
N LEU A 68 6.39 2.28 30.57
CA LEU A 68 6.30 3.02 29.31
C LEU A 68 4.89 3.56 29.07
N SER A 69 3.84 2.80 29.39
CA SER A 69 2.46 3.26 29.29
C SER A 69 2.16 4.43 30.24
N ASP A 70 2.65 4.36 31.48
CA ASP A 70 2.51 5.43 32.47
C ASP A 70 3.26 6.69 32.03
N LEU A 71 4.48 6.52 31.49
CA LEU A 71 5.25 7.60 30.91
C LEU A 71 4.55 8.22 29.70
N LEU A 72 4.02 7.42 28.79
CA LEU A 72 3.32 7.91 27.61
C LEU A 72 2.10 8.76 28.00
N ARG A 73 1.30 8.29 28.98
CA ARG A 73 0.17 9.05 29.52
C ARG A 73 0.59 10.37 30.17
N LYS A 74 1.74 10.37 30.87
CA LYS A 74 2.27 11.58 31.52
C LYS A 74 2.80 12.58 30.48
N GLN A 75 3.59 12.12 29.52
CA GLN A 75 4.20 12.97 28.50
C GLN A 75 3.16 13.48 27.50
N SER A 76 2.11 12.71 27.19
CA SER A 76 0.99 13.18 26.35
C SER A 76 0.29 14.44 26.89
N LYS A 77 0.35 14.69 28.20
CA LYS A 77 -0.26 15.88 28.82
C LYS A 77 0.67 17.10 28.83
N ASN A 78 1.95 16.89 29.19
CA ASN A 78 2.86 17.98 29.55
C ASN A 78 4.29 17.82 28.98
N GLY A 79 4.54 16.81 28.16
CA GLY A 79 5.85 16.44 27.64
C GLY A 79 6.19 17.14 26.32
N SER A 80 7.44 16.98 25.89
CA SER A 80 7.87 17.35 24.54
C SER A 80 7.59 16.22 23.55
N ASP A 81 7.43 16.57 22.28
CA ASP A 81 7.27 15.60 21.20
C ASP A 81 8.39 14.55 21.19
N ASP A 82 9.65 14.97 21.38
CA ASP A 82 10.81 14.06 21.44
C ASP A 82 10.67 13.02 22.54
N SER A 83 10.19 13.42 23.72
CA SER A 83 10.02 12.50 24.84
C SER A 83 8.92 11.46 24.59
N ILE A 84 7.85 11.85 23.89
CA ILE A 84 6.76 10.96 23.49
C ILE A 84 7.28 9.98 22.44
N VAL A 85 8.01 10.50 21.45
CA VAL A 85 8.58 9.72 20.36
C VAL A 85 9.57 8.67 20.87
N ASP A 86 10.43 9.03 21.82
CA ASP A 86 11.38 8.08 22.43
C ASP A 86 10.65 6.96 23.18
N VAL A 87 9.57 7.28 23.90
CA VAL A 87 8.74 6.28 24.59
C VAL A 87 8.06 5.34 23.58
N LEU A 88 7.51 5.87 22.49
CA LEU A 88 6.90 5.07 21.42
C LEU A 88 7.92 4.14 20.75
N LYS A 89 9.13 4.63 20.46
CA LYS A 89 10.23 3.82 19.91
C LYS A 89 10.65 2.69 20.85
N GLU A 90 10.84 2.99 22.14
CA GLU A 90 11.19 1.97 23.13
C GLU A 90 10.08 0.91 23.25
N MET A 91 8.81 1.36 23.30
CA MET A 91 7.65 0.46 23.37
C MET A 91 7.58 -0.45 22.13
N THR A 92 7.75 0.10 20.94
CA THR A 92 7.76 -0.66 19.67
C THR A 92 8.82 -1.76 19.70
N GLN A 93 10.04 -1.43 20.15
CA GLN A 93 11.12 -2.40 20.25
C GLN A 93 10.81 -3.53 21.24
N VAL A 94 10.21 -3.21 22.38
CA VAL A 94 9.84 -4.22 23.39
C VAL A 94 8.72 -5.13 22.88
N LEU A 95 7.74 -4.59 22.16
CA LEU A 95 6.64 -5.36 21.56
C LEU A 95 7.15 -6.31 20.47
N VAL A 96 7.93 -5.80 19.50
CA VAL A 96 8.49 -6.64 18.43
C VAL A 96 9.34 -7.78 18.99
N TRP A 97 10.17 -7.50 20.00
CA TRP A 97 10.95 -8.56 20.66
C TRP A 97 10.04 -9.54 21.42
N GLY A 98 9.00 -9.02 22.09
CA GLY A 98 8.04 -9.79 22.87
C GLY A 98 7.27 -10.81 22.05
N ASP A 99 6.82 -10.46 20.84
CA ASP A 99 6.11 -11.38 19.95
C ASP A 99 6.93 -12.65 19.65
N GLN A 100 8.24 -12.47 19.41
CA GLN A 100 9.11 -13.57 19.01
C GLN A 100 9.67 -14.40 20.18
N HIS A 101 9.83 -13.79 21.37
CA HIS A 101 10.59 -14.41 22.46
C HIS A 101 9.80 -14.57 23.76
N LYS A 102 8.77 -13.75 24.00
CA LYS A 102 8.07 -13.69 25.29
C LYS A 102 6.62 -13.16 25.15
N PRO A 103 5.67 -14.01 24.71
CA PRO A 103 4.29 -13.61 24.39
C PRO A 103 3.56 -12.84 25.49
N VAL A 104 3.86 -13.12 26.77
CA VAL A 104 3.27 -12.42 27.93
C VAL A 104 3.46 -10.89 27.90
N ILE A 105 4.45 -10.38 27.15
CA ILE A 105 4.63 -8.93 26.94
C ILE A 105 3.49 -8.36 26.10
N LEU A 106 3.12 -9.04 25.01
CA LEU A 106 2.01 -8.63 24.14
C LEU A 106 0.67 -8.85 24.83
N GLU A 107 0.50 -9.98 25.52
CA GLU A 107 -0.69 -10.23 26.35
C GLU A 107 -0.92 -9.08 27.33
N TYR A 108 0.11 -8.67 28.07
CA TYR A 108 0.02 -7.52 28.97
C TYR A 108 -0.35 -6.22 28.23
N PHE A 109 0.21 -5.98 27.04
CA PHE A 109 -0.10 -4.81 26.22
C PHE A 109 -1.58 -4.74 25.81
N PHE A 110 -2.17 -5.88 25.43
CA PHE A 110 -3.58 -5.97 25.07
C PHE A 110 -4.50 -5.93 26.29
N GLU A 111 -4.22 -6.70 27.34
CA GLU A 111 -5.03 -6.74 28.57
C GLU A 111 -5.17 -5.38 29.24
N ASN A 112 -4.17 -4.52 29.10
CA ASN A 112 -4.16 -3.17 29.69
C ASN A 112 -4.55 -2.08 28.69
N ASN A 113 -5.07 -2.45 27.51
CA ASN A 113 -5.53 -1.53 26.46
C ASN A 113 -4.51 -0.43 26.13
N ILE A 114 -3.23 -0.79 26.02
CA ILE A 114 -2.16 0.19 25.77
C ILE A 114 -2.24 0.72 24.33
N HIS A 115 -2.77 -0.08 23.40
CA HIS A 115 -3.11 0.36 22.04
C HIS A 115 -4.07 1.57 22.06
N ASP A 116 -5.09 1.57 22.93
CA ASP A 116 -6.02 2.71 23.04
C ASP A 116 -5.34 4.01 23.49
N ILE A 117 -4.24 3.91 24.26
CA ILE A 117 -3.44 5.08 24.63
C ILE A 117 -2.80 5.68 23.39
N ILE A 118 -2.24 4.84 22.52
CA ILE A 118 -1.61 5.25 21.26
C ILE A 118 -2.67 5.87 20.33
N LEU A 119 -3.86 5.26 20.22
CA LEU A 119 -4.96 5.83 19.43
C LEU A 119 -5.42 7.18 19.96
N THR A 120 -5.58 7.29 21.28
CA THR A 120 -5.99 8.54 21.93
C THR A 120 -4.95 9.63 21.67
N LEU A 121 -3.66 9.28 21.75
CA LEU A 121 -2.57 10.19 21.41
C LEU A 121 -2.64 10.64 19.95
N LEU A 122 -2.88 9.72 19.01
CA LEU A 122 -3.05 10.05 17.58
C LEU A 122 -4.21 11.04 17.37
N LYS A 123 -5.36 10.79 18.00
CA LYS A 123 -6.55 11.65 17.88
C LYS A 123 -6.37 13.04 18.50
N GLN A 124 -5.47 13.19 19.46
CA GLN A 124 -5.27 14.44 20.20
C GLN A 124 -4.07 15.26 19.69
N THR A 125 -3.07 14.60 19.12
CA THR A 125 -1.85 15.26 18.67
C THR A 125 -2.11 16.15 17.45
N LYS A 126 -1.47 17.32 17.43
CA LYS A 126 -1.32 18.16 16.23
C LYS A 126 0.11 18.12 15.69
N SER A 127 1.00 17.40 16.37
CA SER A 127 2.40 17.29 15.99
C SER A 127 2.57 16.23 14.91
N LEU A 128 3.05 16.66 13.74
CA LEU A 128 3.43 15.77 12.65
C LEU A 128 4.54 14.80 13.05
N HIS A 129 5.42 15.19 13.99
CA HIS A 129 6.48 14.32 14.49
C HIS A 129 5.92 13.13 15.28
N ILE A 130 4.94 13.37 16.15
CA ILE A 130 4.25 12.31 16.89
C ILE A 130 3.41 11.44 15.93
N THR A 131 2.65 12.07 15.03
CA THR A 131 1.82 11.35 14.04
C THR A 131 2.66 10.40 13.18
N LYS A 132 3.79 10.90 12.66
CA LYS A 132 4.77 10.09 11.93
C LYS A 132 5.28 8.93 12.77
N GLN A 133 5.66 9.16 14.02
CA GLN A 133 6.16 8.09 14.89
C GLN A 133 5.09 7.03 15.18
N ILE A 134 3.82 7.42 15.34
CA ILE A 134 2.73 6.45 15.53
C ILE A 134 2.55 5.58 14.27
N LEU A 135 2.52 6.18 13.08
CA LEU A 135 2.47 5.42 11.82
C LEU A 135 3.67 4.47 11.68
N GLN A 136 4.88 4.93 12.01
CA GLN A 136 6.07 4.07 12.03
C GLN A 136 5.96 2.91 13.02
N THR A 137 5.52 3.19 14.25
CA THR A 137 5.28 2.17 15.28
C THR A 137 4.30 1.12 14.79
N MET A 138 3.20 1.54 14.16
CA MET A 138 2.20 0.65 13.61
C MET A 138 2.75 -0.19 12.45
N ASN A 139 3.48 0.41 11.52
CA ASN A 139 4.12 -0.29 10.40
C ASN A 139 5.06 -1.38 10.89
N ILE A 140 5.97 -1.01 11.80
CA ILE A 140 6.94 -1.94 12.38
C ILE A 140 6.24 -3.08 13.11
N LEU A 141 5.20 -2.78 13.89
CA LEU A 141 4.48 -3.79 14.65
C LEU A 141 3.82 -4.81 13.72
N PHE A 142 3.10 -4.37 12.69
CA PHE A 142 2.46 -5.27 11.74
C PHE A 142 3.45 -6.02 10.85
N GLU A 143 4.55 -5.40 10.41
CA GLU A 143 5.59 -6.11 9.65
C GLU A 143 6.20 -7.26 10.44
N ASN A 144 6.38 -7.10 11.76
CA ASN A 144 7.16 -8.00 12.59
C ASN A 144 6.34 -8.94 13.48
N ILE A 145 5.02 -8.81 13.54
CA ILE A 145 4.18 -9.79 14.23
C ILE A 145 3.99 -11.03 13.35
N HIS A 146 4.38 -12.18 13.91
CA HIS A 146 4.31 -13.48 13.28
C HIS A 146 3.30 -14.40 13.97
N ASP A 147 3.04 -14.21 15.27
CA ASP A 147 2.06 -15.01 15.98
C ASP A 147 0.63 -14.64 15.57
N LEU A 148 -0.17 -15.65 15.21
CA LEU A 148 -1.54 -15.47 14.74
C LEU A 148 -2.45 -14.91 15.83
N THR A 149 -2.23 -15.31 17.09
CA THR A 149 -3.01 -14.85 18.23
C THR A 149 -2.74 -13.37 18.48
N SER A 150 -1.46 -12.96 18.50
CA SER A 150 -1.04 -11.56 18.57
C SER A 150 -1.65 -10.71 17.45
N LEU A 151 -1.64 -11.23 16.21
CA LEU A 151 -2.24 -10.55 15.06
C LEU A 151 -3.75 -10.35 15.25
N TYR A 152 -4.46 -11.39 15.66
CA TYR A 152 -5.90 -11.30 15.90
C TYR A 152 -6.21 -10.32 17.02
N PHE A 153 -5.45 -10.30 18.11
CA PHE A 153 -5.66 -9.31 19.18
C PHE A 153 -5.48 -7.87 18.70
N LEU A 154 -4.51 -7.58 17.83
CA LEU A 154 -4.37 -6.24 17.24
C LEU A 154 -5.57 -5.83 16.40
N LEU A 155 -6.12 -6.78 15.64
CA LEU A 155 -7.21 -6.52 14.71
C LEU A 155 -8.60 -6.48 15.41
N SER A 156 -8.78 -7.22 16.51
CA SER A 156 -10.09 -7.55 17.10
C SER A 156 -10.88 -6.42 17.76
N ASN A 157 -10.29 -5.23 17.96
CA ASN A 157 -10.94 -4.12 18.67
C ASN A 157 -11.28 -2.92 17.79
N ASN A 158 -11.29 -3.07 16.45
CA ASN A 158 -11.50 -1.99 15.48
C ASN A 158 -10.46 -0.83 15.57
N TYR A 159 -9.50 -0.92 16.49
CA TYR A 159 -8.39 0.02 16.69
C TYR A 159 -7.66 0.33 15.39
N VAL A 160 -7.40 -0.68 14.57
CA VAL A 160 -6.71 -0.54 13.28
C VAL A 160 -7.57 0.25 12.29
N ASN A 161 -8.87 -0.04 12.20
CA ASN A 161 -9.77 0.72 11.34
C ASN A 161 -9.91 2.17 11.79
N GLU A 162 -9.86 2.44 13.09
CA GLU A 162 -9.86 3.82 13.59
C GLU A 162 -8.58 4.60 13.23
N ILE A 163 -7.45 3.91 13.07
CA ILE A 163 -6.20 4.52 12.55
C ILE A 163 -6.29 4.71 11.04
N ILE A 164 -6.82 3.73 10.30
CA ILE A 164 -7.04 3.85 8.85
C ILE A 164 -7.94 5.06 8.54
N CYS A 165 -9.08 5.18 9.22
CA CYS A 165 -10.03 6.28 9.01
C CYS A 165 -9.63 7.61 9.67
N HIS A 166 -8.43 7.72 10.26
CA HIS A 166 -8.01 8.96 10.90
C HIS A 166 -7.73 10.06 9.86
N GLU A 167 -8.15 11.29 10.15
CA GLU A 167 -7.96 12.45 9.28
C GLU A 167 -6.52 12.98 9.37
N PHE A 168 -5.59 12.33 8.67
CA PHE A 168 -4.21 12.79 8.57
C PHE A 168 -4.08 14.03 7.67
N ASP A 169 -3.08 14.87 7.96
CA ASP A 169 -2.69 15.98 7.09
C ASP A 169 -1.84 15.50 5.91
N PHE A 170 -2.51 15.10 4.83
CA PHE A 170 -1.87 14.65 3.59
C PHE A 170 -1.30 15.79 2.73
N SER A 171 -1.37 17.05 3.18
CA SER A 171 -0.57 18.12 2.56
C SER A 171 0.93 17.96 2.85
N ASN A 172 1.27 17.12 3.84
CA ASN A 172 2.61 16.67 4.10
C ASN A 172 2.88 15.31 3.40
N ASP A 173 3.70 15.35 2.35
CA ASP A 173 4.05 14.16 1.54
C ASP A 173 4.69 13.04 2.38
N GLU A 174 5.43 13.39 3.44
CA GLU A 174 6.04 12.38 4.32
C GLU A 174 4.98 11.63 5.13
N ILE A 175 3.96 12.31 5.66
CA ILE A 175 2.84 11.65 6.35
C ILE A 175 2.07 10.77 5.39
N LEU A 176 1.78 11.26 4.18
CA LEU A 176 1.13 10.48 3.13
C LEU A 176 1.93 9.21 2.81
N ALA A 177 3.26 9.31 2.64
CA ALA A 177 4.11 8.16 2.38
C ALA A 177 4.04 7.11 3.50
N TYR A 178 4.15 7.53 4.78
CA TYR A 178 4.02 6.60 5.91
C TYR A 178 2.65 5.95 6.01
N TYR A 179 1.60 6.69 5.70
CA TYR A 179 0.22 6.19 5.68
C TYR A 179 0.01 5.16 4.56
N ILE A 180 0.50 5.42 3.35
CA ILE A 180 0.40 4.48 2.23
C ILE A 180 1.20 3.20 2.51
N ILE A 181 2.37 3.31 3.14
CA ILE A 181 3.13 2.15 3.62
C ILE A 181 2.31 1.37 4.66
N PHE A 182 1.61 2.05 5.56
CA PHE A 182 0.75 1.41 6.55
C PHE A 182 -0.37 0.59 5.92
N LEU A 183 -1.13 1.18 4.99
CA LEU A 183 -2.18 0.45 4.27
C LEU A 183 -1.60 -0.76 3.52
N ARG A 184 -0.44 -0.59 2.88
CA ARG A 184 0.25 -1.70 2.21
C ARG A 184 0.64 -2.81 3.18
N THR A 185 1.25 -2.48 4.30
CA THR A 185 1.65 -3.45 5.33
C THR A 185 0.45 -4.22 5.88
N LEU A 186 -0.68 -3.55 6.10
CA LEU A 186 -1.93 -4.21 6.51
C LEU A 186 -2.46 -5.14 5.41
N SER A 187 -2.44 -4.71 4.15
CA SER A 187 -2.93 -5.53 3.04
C SER A 187 -2.17 -6.85 2.88
N LEU A 188 -0.90 -6.91 3.30
CA LEU A 188 -0.08 -8.13 3.28
C LEU A 188 -0.47 -9.13 4.39
N LYS A 189 -1.29 -8.72 5.36
CA LYS A 189 -1.82 -9.58 6.43
C LYS A 189 -3.24 -10.06 6.14
N LEU A 190 -3.78 -9.76 4.95
CA LEU A 190 -5.11 -10.21 4.53
C LEU A 190 -5.09 -11.68 4.14
N ASP A 191 -6.03 -12.42 4.72
CA ASP A 191 -6.44 -13.76 4.34
C ASP A 191 -7.95 -13.91 4.60
N SER A 192 -8.52 -15.06 4.25
CA SER A 192 -9.96 -15.32 4.41
C SER A 192 -10.46 -15.20 5.86
N ASN A 193 -9.58 -15.25 6.87
CA ASN A 193 -9.94 -15.10 8.28
C ASN A 193 -9.72 -13.67 8.79
N THR A 194 -8.69 -12.95 8.31
CA THR A 194 -8.37 -11.60 8.78
C THR A 194 -9.14 -10.51 8.07
N LEU A 195 -9.64 -10.77 6.86
CA LEU A 195 -10.37 -9.82 6.03
C LEU A 195 -11.51 -9.12 6.79
N PHE A 196 -12.30 -9.90 7.53
CA PHE A 196 -13.48 -9.41 8.24
C PHE A 196 -13.17 -8.39 9.34
N PHE A 197 -11.94 -8.37 9.89
CA PHE A 197 -11.57 -7.33 10.86
C PHE A 197 -11.47 -5.93 10.25
N PHE A 198 -11.27 -5.85 8.94
CA PHE A 198 -11.23 -4.58 8.20
C PHE A 198 -12.60 -4.16 7.68
N PHE A 199 -13.65 -4.94 7.95
CA PHE A 199 -15.02 -4.60 7.59
C PHE A 199 -15.70 -3.82 8.71
N ASN A 200 -16.37 -2.73 8.36
CA ASN A 200 -17.15 -1.91 9.26
C ASN A 200 -18.65 -2.14 9.01
N GLU A 201 -19.23 -3.09 9.74
CA GLU A 201 -20.65 -3.46 9.62
C GLU A 201 -21.61 -2.28 9.81
N ARG A 202 -21.24 -1.28 10.62
CA ARG A 202 -22.15 -0.15 10.93
C ARG A 202 -22.32 0.80 9.75
N HIS A 203 -21.26 0.94 8.95
CA HIS A 203 -21.21 1.88 7.84
C HIS A 203 -21.26 1.17 6.48
N ASP A 204 -21.32 -0.16 6.48
CA ASP A 204 -21.26 -0.97 5.25
C ASP A 204 -20.04 -0.52 4.43
N ASP A 205 -18.86 -0.47 5.08
CA ASP A 205 -17.61 0.05 4.52
C ASP A 205 -16.45 -0.92 4.79
N PHE A 206 -15.46 -0.91 3.90
CA PHE A 206 -14.20 -1.61 4.08
C PHE A 206 -13.06 -0.57 4.08
N PRO A 207 -12.78 0.06 5.24
CA PRO A 207 -11.79 1.12 5.42
C PRO A 207 -10.47 0.94 4.67
N LEU A 208 -9.88 -0.26 4.72
CA LEU A 208 -8.60 -0.52 4.08
C LEU A 208 -8.64 -0.33 2.55
N TYR A 209 -9.78 -0.66 1.92
CA TYR A 209 -9.99 -0.45 0.48
C TYR A 209 -10.39 1.00 0.21
N SER A 210 -11.44 1.49 0.89
CA SER A 210 -12.05 2.80 0.63
C SER A 210 -11.05 3.94 0.86
N GLU A 211 -10.19 3.84 1.88
CA GLU A 211 -9.13 4.82 2.09
C GLU A 211 -7.97 4.68 1.10
N ALA A 212 -7.57 3.47 0.72
CA ALA A 212 -6.46 3.27 -0.22
C ALA A 212 -6.80 3.82 -1.62
N ILE A 213 -8.01 3.56 -2.12
CA ILE A 213 -8.40 3.97 -3.46
C ILE A 213 -8.52 5.49 -3.63
N LYS A 214 -8.52 6.30 -2.57
CA LYS A 214 -8.45 7.77 -2.67
C LYS A 214 -7.18 8.25 -3.36
N PHE A 215 -6.10 7.46 -3.30
CA PHE A 215 -4.77 7.85 -3.77
C PHE A 215 -4.36 7.19 -5.10
N PHE A 216 -5.26 6.48 -5.78
CA PHE A 216 -4.95 5.80 -7.05
C PHE A 216 -4.49 6.74 -8.17
N LYS A 217 -4.89 8.02 -8.11
CA LYS A 217 -4.52 9.11 -9.02
C LYS A 217 -3.39 10.00 -8.48
N SER A 218 -2.68 9.58 -7.44
CA SER A 218 -1.54 10.35 -6.90
C SER A 218 -0.53 10.67 -8.00
N ASP A 219 0.09 11.86 -7.95
CA ASP A 219 1.14 12.25 -8.90
C ASP A 219 2.41 11.40 -8.72
N GLU A 220 2.64 10.88 -7.52
CA GLU A 220 3.79 10.01 -7.24
C GLU A 220 3.53 8.56 -7.69
N SER A 221 4.38 8.08 -8.60
CA SER A 221 4.28 6.70 -9.12
C SER A 221 4.43 5.64 -8.03
N MET A 222 5.24 5.89 -7.00
CA MET A 222 5.43 4.96 -5.88
C MET A 222 4.15 4.82 -5.02
N ILE A 223 3.40 5.91 -4.83
CA ILE A 223 2.10 5.86 -4.16
C ILE A 223 1.12 5.07 -5.00
N ARG A 224 1.00 5.34 -6.31
CA ARG A 224 0.13 4.58 -7.21
C ARG A 224 0.47 3.08 -7.19
N ALA A 225 1.75 2.71 -7.25
CA ALA A 225 2.19 1.32 -7.18
C ALA A 225 1.82 0.64 -5.85
N SER A 226 1.91 1.37 -4.74
CA SER A 226 1.53 0.86 -3.42
C SER A 226 0.02 0.68 -3.30
N VAL A 227 -0.79 1.63 -3.79
CA VAL A 227 -2.25 1.51 -3.85
C VAL A 227 -2.66 0.31 -4.71
N ARG A 228 -2.04 0.11 -5.87
CA ARG A 228 -2.26 -1.07 -6.72
C ARG A 228 -1.93 -2.37 -5.98
N THR A 229 -0.86 -2.39 -5.19
CA THR A 229 -0.51 -3.55 -4.36
C THR A 229 -1.60 -3.83 -3.32
N VAL A 230 -2.08 -2.78 -2.63
CA VAL A 230 -3.16 -2.91 -1.64
C VAL A 230 -4.42 -3.48 -2.29
N THR A 231 -4.86 -2.92 -3.42
CA THR A 231 -6.06 -3.38 -4.10
C THR A 231 -5.91 -4.78 -4.67
N LEU A 232 -4.76 -5.16 -5.23
CA LEU A 232 -4.50 -6.55 -5.67
C LEU A 232 -4.56 -7.53 -4.51
N ASN A 233 -3.96 -7.21 -3.36
CA ASN A 233 -4.00 -8.09 -2.18
C ASN A 233 -5.44 -8.29 -1.69
N ILE A 234 -6.24 -7.23 -1.68
CA ILE A 234 -7.66 -7.28 -1.32
C ILE A 234 -8.43 -8.16 -2.32
N PHE A 235 -8.26 -7.91 -3.62
CA PHE A 235 -8.94 -8.64 -4.70
C PHE A 235 -8.52 -10.12 -4.76
N ALA A 236 -7.30 -10.45 -4.35
CA ALA A 236 -6.78 -11.80 -4.33
C ALA A 236 -7.38 -12.67 -3.21
N VAL A 237 -8.01 -12.08 -2.19
CA VAL A 237 -8.70 -12.87 -1.16
C VAL A 237 -9.99 -13.43 -1.75
N ASN A 238 -10.03 -14.75 -1.90
CA ASN A 238 -11.17 -15.45 -2.49
C ASN A 238 -12.31 -15.63 -1.48
N ASP A 239 -13.01 -14.55 -1.17
CA ASP A 239 -14.21 -14.54 -0.33
C ASP A 239 -15.40 -13.96 -1.10
N ALA A 240 -16.43 -14.78 -1.36
CA ALA A 240 -17.54 -14.41 -2.23
C ALA A 240 -18.40 -13.26 -1.67
N GLN A 241 -18.60 -13.20 -0.34
CA GLN A 241 -19.42 -12.17 0.29
C GLN A 241 -18.71 -10.83 0.26
N MET A 242 -17.41 -10.82 0.56
CA MET A 242 -16.62 -9.61 0.51
C MET A 242 -16.41 -9.12 -0.92
N GLN A 243 -16.24 -10.02 -1.89
CA GLN A 243 -16.16 -9.64 -3.30
C GLN A 243 -17.47 -9.00 -3.79
N GLU A 244 -18.63 -9.55 -3.42
CA GLU A 244 -19.92 -8.94 -3.71
C GLU A 244 -20.03 -7.53 -3.10
N PHE A 245 -19.64 -7.38 -1.84
CA PHE A 245 -19.63 -6.10 -1.15
C PHE A 245 -18.69 -5.07 -1.80
N VAL A 246 -17.43 -5.45 -2.07
CA VAL A 246 -16.42 -4.57 -2.67
C VAL A 246 -16.86 -4.15 -4.07
N LEU A 247 -17.42 -5.07 -4.85
CA LEU A 247 -17.91 -4.79 -6.19
C LEU A 247 -19.05 -3.79 -6.22
N ASP A 248 -20.06 -3.99 -5.39
CA ASP A 248 -21.32 -3.25 -5.45
C ASP A 248 -21.23 -1.81 -4.93
N ARG A 249 -20.27 -1.53 -4.05
CA ARG A 249 -20.12 -0.19 -3.45
C ARG A 249 -19.00 0.63 -4.07
N ASN A 250 -17.81 0.05 -4.13
CA ASN A 250 -16.59 0.83 -4.30
C ASN A 250 -15.82 0.44 -5.57
N ALA A 251 -15.84 -0.84 -5.98
CA ALA A 251 -15.00 -1.30 -7.09
C ALA A 251 -15.53 -0.90 -8.47
N SER A 252 -16.85 -0.91 -8.70
CA SER A 252 -17.38 -0.44 -9.99
C SER A 252 -17.09 1.06 -10.22
N PRO A 253 -17.36 1.99 -9.28
CA PRO A 253 -16.92 3.38 -9.40
C PRO A 253 -15.40 3.52 -9.52
N TYR A 254 -14.63 2.71 -8.79
CA TYR A 254 -13.17 2.69 -8.90
C TYR A 254 -12.69 2.26 -10.30
N PHE A 255 -13.25 1.20 -10.88
CA PHE A 255 -12.87 0.71 -12.20
C PHE A 255 -13.23 1.71 -13.29
N SER A 256 -14.42 2.30 -13.26
CA SER A 256 -14.77 3.40 -14.19
C SER A 256 -13.76 4.55 -14.09
N ASN A 257 -13.44 4.99 -12.87
CA ASN A 257 -12.47 6.05 -12.63
C ASN A 257 -11.04 5.69 -13.05
N LEU A 258 -10.64 4.43 -12.87
CA LEU A 258 -9.35 3.90 -13.28
C LEU A 258 -9.24 3.87 -14.81
N VAL A 259 -10.27 3.38 -15.51
CA VAL A 259 -10.27 3.37 -16.98
C VAL A 259 -10.25 4.80 -17.53
N ASN A 260 -10.99 5.73 -16.93
CA ASN A 260 -10.91 7.16 -17.29
C ASN A 260 -9.49 7.73 -17.08
N PHE A 261 -8.85 7.39 -15.96
CA PHE A 261 -7.45 7.78 -15.71
C PHE A 261 -6.50 7.22 -16.77
N ILE A 262 -6.68 5.96 -17.18
CA ILE A 262 -5.89 5.33 -18.26
C ILE A 262 -6.11 6.04 -19.58
N SER A 263 -7.36 6.43 -19.87
CA SER A 263 -7.74 7.16 -21.07
C SER A 263 -7.07 8.54 -21.16
N ASP A 264 -6.87 9.22 -20.04
CA ASP A 264 -6.12 10.48 -20.00
C ASP A 264 -4.66 10.33 -20.48
N PHE A 265 -4.00 9.20 -20.20
CA PHE A 265 -2.67 8.94 -20.76
C PHE A 265 -2.73 8.79 -22.28
N SER A 266 -3.71 8.08 -22.82
CA SER A 266 -3.91 7.97 -24.28
C SER A 266 -4.10 9.34 -24.92
N ARG A 267 -4.88 10.22 -24.28
CA ARG A 267 -5.08 11.61 -24.72
C ARG A 267 -3.78 12.41 -24.70
N ILE A 268 -3.02 12.35 -23.61
CA ILE A 268 -1.74 13.07 -23.50
C ILE A 268 -0.76 12.60 -24.58
N LEU A 269 -0.71 11.30 -24.86
CA LEU A 269 0.17 10.74 -25.89
C LEU A 269 -0.22 11.21 -27.30
N ASP A 270 -1.52 11.24 -27.64
CA ASP A 270 -2.01 11.77 -28.92
C ASP A 270 -1.70 13.28 -29.07
N GLU A 271 -1.96 14.08 -28.02
CA GLU A 271 -1.67 15.52 -28.00
C GLU A 271 -0.18 15.84 -28.21
N ILE A 272 0.72 15.04 -27.64
CA ILE A 272 2.17 15.19 -27.84
C ILE A 272 2.54 14.81 -29.29
N SER A 273 1.93 13.76 -29.83
CA SER A 273 2.23 13.22 -31.16
C SER A 273 1.75 14.10 -32.31
N ASP A 274 0.64 14.84 -32.12
CA ASP A 274 0.10 15.76 -33.13
C ASP A 274 0.96 17.03 -33.32
N LYS A 275 1.94 17.29 -32.45
CA LYS A 275 2.82 18.46 -32.57
C LYS A 275 3.91 18.23 -33.63
N PRO A 276 4.17 19.20 -34.53
CA PRO A 276 5.22 19.08 -35.55
C PRO A 276 6.64 18.98 -34.96
N ASP A 277 6.83 19.40 -33.71
CA ASP A 277 8.09 19.35 -32.97
C ASP A 277 8.17 18.16 -31.98
N TYR A 278 7.40 17.10 -32.21
CA TYR A 278 7.32 15.90 -31.36
C TYR A 278 8.68 15.36 -30.88
N TYR A 279 9.69 15.32 -31.77
CA TYR A 279 11.04 14.83 -31.45
C TYR A 279 11.69 15.57 -30.27
N LYS A 280 11.36 16.86 -30.05
CA LYS A 280 11.84 17.64 -28.89
C LYS A 280 11.19 17.20 -27.57
N ARG A 281 10.05 16.49 -27.63
CA ARG A 281 9.25 16.02 -26.50
C ARG A 281 9.30 14.50 -26.33
N TYR A 282 10.20 13.82 -27.04
CA TYR A 282 10.31 12.37 -27.04
C TYR A 282 10.51 11.78 -25.63
N GLN A 283 11.28 12.44 -24.77
CA GLN A 283 11.48 12.00 -23.38
C GLN A 283 10.16 12.03 -22.58
N THR A 284 9.39 13.12 -22.70
CA THR A 284 8.07 13.25 -22.06
C THR A 284 7.08 12.23 -22.60
N PHE A 285 7.08 12.01 -23.93
CA PHE A 285 6.25 10.98 -24.55
C PHE A 285 6.56 9.59 -23.98
N ASN A 286 7.84 9.21 -23.94
CA ASN A 286 8.25 7.92 -23.41
C ASN A 286 7.88 7.74 -21.93
N TYR A 287 7.97 8.81 -21.13
CA TYR A 287 7.52 8.77 -19.75
C TYR A 287 6.03 8.40 -19.65
N TYR A 288 5.16 9.13 -20.37
CA TYR A 288 3.72 8.83 -20.36
C TYR A 288 3.39 7.47 -21.00
N LEU A 289 4.17 7.02 -21.98
CA LEU A 289 3.99 5.70 -22.60
C LEU A 289 4.29 4.58 -21.59
N VAL A 290 5.37 4.69 -20.82
CA VAL A 290 5.71 3.74 -19.76
C VAL A 290 4.61 3.71 -18.70
N GLU A 291 4.16 4.87 -18.23
CA GLU A 291 3.07 4.96 -17.25
C GLU A 291 1.76 4.35 -17.79
N HIS A 292 1.46 4.56 -19.07
CA HIS A 292 0.30 3.94 -19.72
C HIS A 292 0.41 2.41 -19.76
N CYS A 293 1.58 1.88 -20.13
CA CYS A 293 1.85 0.44 -20.09
C CYS A 293 1.72 -0.13 -18.67
N ASP A 294 2.24 0.55 -17.66
CA ASP A 294 2.14 0.14 -16.25
C ASP A 294 0.69 0.02 -15.78
N ASN A 295 -0.20 0.88 -16.27
CA ASN A 295 -1.63 0.74 -15.99
C ASN A 295 -2.21 -0.54 -16.62
N PHE A 296 -1.85 -0.89 -17.85
CA PHE A 296 -2.32 -2.14 -18.47
C PHE A 296 -1.75 -3.38 -17.80
N TYR A 297 -0.52 -3.34 -17.29
CA TYR A 297 -0.01 -4.43 -16.45
C TYR A 297 -0.84 -4.61 -15.19
N TYR A 298 -1.22 -3.51 -14.54
CA TYR A 298 -2.14 -3.57 -13.40
C TYR A 298 -3.51 -4.14 -13.76
N ILE A 299 -4.11 -3.72 -14.88
CA ILE A 299 -5.36 -4.32 -15.40
C ILE A 299 -5.21 -5.83 -15.61
N ASN A 300 -4.12 -6.23 -16.27
CA ASN A 300 -3.82 -7.64 -16.49
C ASN A 300 -3.65 -8.41 -15.17
N ASP A 301 -3.02 -7.82 -14.17
CA ASP A 301 -2.87 -8.44 -12.85
C ASP A 301 -4.23 -8.66 -12.18
N ILE A 302 -5.16 -7.71 -12.26
CA ILE A 302 -6.55 -7.89 -11.78
C ILE A 302 -7.23 -9.04 -12.51
N ILE A 303 -7.14 -9.07 -13.86
CA ILE A 303 -7.78 -10.11 -14.68
C ILE A 303 -7.25 -11.51 -14.32
N ASN A 304 -5.95 -11.62 -14.04
CA ASN A 304 -5.29 -12.86 -13.66
C ASN A 304 -5.60 -13.33 -12.23
N LEU A 305 -6.34 -12.55 -11.43
CA LEU A 305 -6.91 -13.05 -10.18
C LEU A 305 -8.09 -14.01 -10.42
N GLU A 306 -8.54 -14.17 -11.67
CA GLU A 306 -9.59 -15.12 -12.08
C GLU A 306 -10.94 -14.90 -11.36
N ASN A 307 -11.20 -13.68 -10.90
CA ASN A 307 -12.51 -13.31 -10.37
C ASN A 307 -13.46 -12.94 -11.51
N GLU A 308 -14.41 -13.83 -11.81
CA GLU A 308 -15.31 -13.67 -12.95
C GLU A 308 -16.11 -12.35 -12.92
N ARG A 309 -16.70 -11.97 -11.77
CA ARG A 309 -17.54 -10.77 -11.67
C ARG A 309 -16.70 -9.49 -11.78
N MET A 310 -15.56 -9.41 -11.09
CA MET A 310 -14.63 -8.28 -11.24
C MET A 310 -14.13 -8.15 -12.67
N ASN A 311 -13.81 -9.27 -13.31
CA ASN A 311 -13.32 -9.26 -14.68
C ASN A 311 -14.40 -8.78 -15.66
N GLN A 312 -15.66 -9.19 -15.45
CA GLN A 312 -16.80 -8.73 -16.27
C GLN A 312 -16.99 -7.21 -16.14
N GLU A 313 -17.06 -6.69 -14.92
CA GLU A 313 -17.20 -5.25 -14.64
C GLU A 313 -16.03 -4.44 -15.23
N LEU A 314 -14.79 -4.83 -14.92
CA LEU A 314 -13.60 -4.14 -15.42
C LEU A 314 -13.51 -4.17 -16.95
N THR A 315 -13.81 -5.32 -17.57
CA THR A 315 -13.81 -5.45 -19.03
C THR A 315 -14.90 -4.60 -19.67
N SER A 316 -16.09 -4.51 -19.08
CA SER A 316 -17.15 -3.63 -19.58
C SER A 316 -16.67 -2.18 -19.61
N HIS A 317 -16.15 -1.68 -18.49
CA HIS A 317 -15.61 -0.32 -18.42
C HIS A 317 -14.46 -0.07 -19.40
N LEU A 318 -13.52 -1.02 -19.55
CA LEU A 318 -12.44 -0.93 -20.54
C LEU A 318 -12.97 -0.84 -21.97
N MET A 319 -13.99 -1.63 -22.30
CA MET A 319 -14.61 -1.60 -23.62
C MET A 319 -15.32 -0.28 -23.86
N ASP A 320 -16.12 0.19 -22.90
CA ASP A 320 -17.00 1.34 -23.07
C ASP A 320 -16.27 2.69 -22.96
N LEU A 321 -15.36 2.83 -22.00
CA LEU A 321 -14.71 4.10 -21.68
C LEU A 321 -13.35 4.31 -22.37
N LEU A 322 -12.74 3.24 -22.89
CA LEU A 322 -11.40 3.32 -23.50
C LEU A 322 -11.37 2.77 -24.93
N LEU A 323 -11.68 1.48 -25.12
CA LEU A 323 -11.44 0.82 -26.41
C LEU A 323 -12.42 1.28 -27.50
N LYS A 324 -13.74 1.24 -27.26
CA LYS A 324 -14.73 1.67 -28.26
C LYS A 324 -14.50 3.13 -28.70
N PRO A 325 -14.28 4.11 -27.79
CA PRO A 325 -13.97 5.49 -28.19
C PRO A 325 -12.71 5.61 -29.05
N ILE A 326 -11.61 4.95 -28.68
CA ILE A 326 -10.34 5.00 -29.42
C ILE A 326 -10.49 4.36 -30.80
N TYR A 327 -11.11 3.19 -30.88
CA TYR A 327 -11.32 2.50 -32.16
C TYR A 327 -12.25 3.29 -33.08
N ALA A 328 -13.35 3.83 -32.55
CA ALA A 328 -14.27 4.66 -33.32
C ALA A 328 -13.56 5.88 -33.91
N ASP A 329 -12.75 6.60 -33.12
CA ASP A 329 -12.01 7.77 -33.61
C ASP A 329 -11.00 7.42 -34.70
N SER A 330 -10.24 6.33 -34.53
CA SER A 330 -9.26 5.85 -35.51
C SER A 330 -9.88 5.48 -36.87
N LEU A 331 -11.13 4.99 -36.86
CA LEU A 331 -11.86 4.61 -38.08
C LEU A 331 -12.51 5.79 -38.79
N VAL A 332 -12.66 6.94 -38.13
CA VAL A 332 -13.23 8.14 -38.75
C VAL A 332 -12.14 8.87 -39.54
N LYS A 333 -12.36 9.09 -40.84
CA LYS A 333 -11.48 9.94 -41.65
C LYS A 333 -11.50 11.36 -41.07
N ARG A 334 -10.39 11.79 -40.47
CA ARG A 334 -10.23 13.15 -39.90
C ARG A 334 -10.61 14.28 -40.86
N GLU A 335 -10.46 14.04 -42.17
CA GLU A 335 -10.84 14.95 -43.26
C GLU A 335 -12.35 15.16 -43.42
N LEU A 336 -13.17 14.19 -42.99
CA LEU A 336 -14.63 14.25 -43.05
C LEU A 336 -15.25 14.86 -41.80
N LEU A 337 -14.43 15.16 -40.78
CA LEU A 337 -14.89 15.75 -39.54
C LEU A 337 -14.98 17.28 -39.66
N PRO A 338 -16.09 17.92 -39.23
CA PRO A 338 -16.19 19.36 -39.15
C PRO A 338 -14.99 19.93 -38.37
N TYR A 339 -14.37 21.00 -38.87
CA TYR A 339 -13.11 21.61 -38.36
C TYR A 339 -13.08 21.86 -36.83
N LYS A 340 -14.25 21.99 -36.17
CA LYS A 340 -14.36 22.12 -34.69
C LYS A 340 -14.24 20.80 -33.92
N GLN A 341 -14.46 19.65 -34.55
CA GLN A 341 -14.40 18.33 -33.92
C GLN A 341 -13.05 17.64 -34.17
N THR A 342 -12.35 17.96 -35.25
CA THR A 342 -11.04 17.37 -35.64
C THR A 342 -9.95 17.49 -34.58
N ARG A 343 -10.05 18.44 -33.64
CA ARG A 343 -9.10 18.65 -32.53
C ARG A 343 -9.55 18.11 -31.17
N GLN A 344 -10.76 17.55 -31.09
CA GLN A 344 -11.46 17.30 -29.82
C GLN A 344 -12.16 15.93 -29.76
N PHE A 345 -11.96 15.00 -30.69
CA PHE A 345 -12.73 13.76 -30.67
C PHE A 345 -12.43 12.87 -29.46
N ILE A 346 -11.17 12.78 -29.01
CA ILE A 346 -10.85 12.14 -27.73
C ILE A 346 -11.60 12.86 -26.58
N CYS A 347 -11.63 14.20 -26.58
CA CYS A 347 -12.35 15.00 -25.58
C CYS A 347 -13.88 14.93 -25.67
N LYS A 348 -14.48 14.58 -26.82
CA LYS A 348 -15.94 14.55 -26.99
C LYS A 348 -16.49 13.15 -26.86
N SER A 349 -15.82 12.11 -27.36
CA SER A 349 -16.31 10.73 -27.20
C SER A 349 -16.30 10.30 -25.74
N ILE A 350 -15.35 10.78 -24.93
CA ILE A 350 -15.30 10.50 -23.48
C ILE A 350 -16.32 11.35 -22.71
N ASN A 351 -16.48 12.65 -23.04
CA ASN A 351 -17.43 13.52 -22.35
C ASN A 351 -18.91 13.26 -22.74
N VAL A 352 -19.19 12.78 -23.97
CA VAL A 352 -20.56 12.46 -24.40
C VAL A 352 -21.10 11.21 -23.69
N ILE A 353 -20.23 10.24 -23.37
CA ILE A 353 -20.64 9.05 -22.59
C ILE A 353 -20.96 9.45 -21.13
N GLN A 354 -20.25 10.44 -20.57
CA GLN A 354 -20.50 10.93 -19.20
C GLN A 354 -21.80 11.73 -19.03
N GLU A 355 -22.30 12.40 -20.08
CA GLU A 355 -23.59 13.11 -20.04
C GLU A 355 -24.81 12.18 -20.19
N GLU A 356 -24.63 10.99 -20.78
CA GLU A 356 -25.73 10.01 -20.93
C GLU A 356 -25.96 9.13 -19.68
N GLU A 357 -24.99 9.00 -18.78
CA GLU A 357 -25.13 8.25 -17.50
C GLU A 357 -25.65 9.10 -16.33
N SER A 358 -25.85 10.41 -16.52
CA SER A 358 -26.34 11.34 -15.48
C SER A 358 -27.80 11.80 -15.67
N LEU A 359 -28.58 11.06 -16.48
CA LEU A 359 -30.00 11.29 -16.77
C LEU A 359 -30.91 10.13 -16.32
#